data_AF-A0A086XYM0-F1
#
_entry.id   AF-A0A086XYM0-F1
#
_cell.length_a   1.000
_cell.length_b   1.000
_cell.length_c   1.000
_cell.angle_alpha   90.00
_cell.angle_beta   90.00
_cell.angle_gamma   90.00
#
_symmetry.space_group_name_H-M   'P 1'
#
loop_
_entity.id
_entity.type
_entity.pdbx_description
1 polymer ?
#
loop_
_entity_poly.entity_id
_entity_poly.type
_entity_poly.pdbx_seq_one_letter_code
_entity_poly.pdbx_strand_id
1 'polypeptide(L)'
;MQTRNRIFDDLSQLMTNAMGVAQGARSEAETAMKGWVDRFLADRDLVTREEFDAVRAMAQKAREENAALKARLDALEARFAEAAQRAEPELPPNADAPDA
;
A
#
# COMPACT_ATOMS: atom_id res chain seq x y z
N MET A 1 56.35 8.12 -51.15
CA MET A 1 55.06 7.49 -50.81
C MET A 1 54.85 7.55 -49.29
N GLN A 2 53.61 7.63 -48.80
CA GLN A 2 53.13 7.26 -47.44
C GLN A 2 52.98 8.27 -46.28
N THR A 3 53.08 9.59 -46.45
CA THR A 3 52.82 10.52 -45.32
C THR A 3 51.34 10.79 -44.99
N ARG A 4 50.41 10.43 -45.89
CA ARG A 4 48.97 10.72 -45.74
C ARG A 4 48.19 9.70 -44.90
N ASN A 5 48.76 8.53 -44.58
CA ASN A 5 48.07 7.44 -43.87
C ASN A 5 48.24 7.44 -42.35
N ARG A 6 49.22 8.14 -41.80
CA ARG A 6 49.64 7.96 -40.39
C ARG A 6 48.65 8.57 -39.37
N ILE A 7 48.10 9.75 -39.67
CA ILE A 7 47.11 10.43 -38.82
C ILE A 7 45.78 9.67 -38.80
N PHE A 8 45.38 9.07 -39.92
CA PHE A 8 44.18 8.21 -39.99
C PHE A 8 44.38 6.90 -39.22
N ASP A 9 45.58 6.32 -39.25
CA ASP A 9 45.92 5.11 -38.48
C ASP A 9 45.91 5.38 -36.97
N ASP A 10 46.53 6.48 -36.54
CA ASP A 10 46.55 6.89 -35.12
C ASP A 10 45.14 7.17 -34.59
N LEU A 11 44.28 7.80 -35.41
CA LEU A 11 42.87 8.02 -35.07
C LEU A 11 42.08 6.70 -35.00
N SER A 12 42.39 5.74 -35.87
CA SER A 12 41.75 4.42 -35.89
C SER A 12 42.14 3.59 -34.66
N GLN A 13 43.41 3.67 -34.26
CA GLN A 13 43.89 3.10 -33.00
C GLN A 13 43.26 3.79 -31.78
N LEU A 14 43.17 5.12 -31.77
CA LEU A 14 42.49 5.87 -30.72
C LEU A 14 41.01 5.48 -30.61
N MET A 15 40.30 5.36 -31.74
CA MET A 15 38.90 4.92 -31.77
C MET A 15 38.72 3.49 -31.27
N THR A 16 39.63 2.58 -31.64
CA THR A 16 39.59 1.18 -31.19
C THR A 16 39.89 1.06 -29.70
N ASN A 17 40.89 1.78 -29.21
CA ASN A 17 41.24 1.86 -27.79
C ASN A 17 40.12 2.54 -26.97
N ALA A 18 39.51 3.60 -27.52
CA ALA A 18 38.40 4.32 -26.90
C ALA A 18 37.12 3.47 -26.85
N MET A 19 36.84 2.64 -27.85
CA MET A 19 35.71 1.70 -27.79
C MET A 19 35.85 0.71 -26.64
N GLY A 20 37.06 0.19 -26.38
CA GLY A 20 37.34 -0.69 -25.24
C GLY A 20 37.10 0.00 -23.89
N VAL A 21 37.56 1.24 -23.74
CA VAL A 21 37.33 2.06 -22.53
C VAL A 21 35.85 2.42 -22.37
N ALA A 22 35.16 2.79 -23.45
CA ALA A 22 33.73 3.12 -23.42
C ALA A 22 32.87 1.93 -23.00
N GLN A 23 33.21 0.72 -23.44
CA GLN A 23 32.52 -0.49 -23.03
C GLN A 23 32.77 -0.85 -21.56
N GLY A 24 33.99 -0.64 -21.06
CA GLY A 24 34.30 -0.75 -19.62
C GLY A 24 33.56 0.28 -18.77
N ALA A 25 33.60 1.55 -19.17
CA ALA A 25 32.89 2.64 -18.52
C ALA A 25 31.37 2.44 -18.51
N ARG A 26 30.79 1.88 -19.59
CA ARG A 26 29.38 1.50 -19.62
C ARG A 26 29.03 0.44 -18.57
N SER A 27 29.86 -0.60 -18.46
CA SER A 27 29.66 -1.67 -17.48
C SER A 27 29.73 -1.15 -16.04
N GLU A 28 30.69 -0.26 -15.76
CA GLU A 28 30.83 0.40 -14.47
C GLU A 28 29.65 1.34 -14.18
N ALA A 29 29.19 2.10 -15.17
CA ALA A 29 28.02 2.96 -15.04
C ALA A 29 26.74 2.17 -14.77
N GLU A 30 26.52 1.04 -15.46
CA GLU A 30 25.36 0.15 -15.21
C GLU A 30 25.39 -0.42 -13.78
N THR A 31 26.58 -0.79 -13.29
CA THR A 31 26.77 -1.31 -11.92
C THR A 31 26.52 -0.22 -10.87
N ALA A 32 27.09 0.97 -11.07
CA ALA A 32 26.88 2.11 -10.18
C ALA A 32 25.40 2.55 -10.15
N MET A 33 24.73 2.52 -11.31
CA MET A 33 23.31 2.86 -11.42
C MET A 33 22.43 1.84 -10.69
N LYS A 34 22.70 0.53 -10.83
CA LYS A 34 21.98 -0.50 -10.05
C LYS A 34 22.14 -0.29 -8.56
N GLY A 35 23.38 -0.10 -8.08
CA GLY A 35 23.64 0.15 -6.67
C GLY A 35 22.95 1.42 -6.14
N TRP A 36 22.87 2.46 -6.96
CA TRP A 36 22.12 3.68 -6.62
C TRP A 36 20.61 3.42 -6.52
N VAL A 37 20.03 2.67 -7.46
CA VAL A 37 18.61 2.29 -7.42
C VAL A 37 18.29 1.43 -6.21
N ASP A 38 19.12 0.42 -5.91
CA ASP A 38 18.93 -0.45 -4.74
C ASP A 38 18.97 0.36 -3.44
N ARG A 39 19.93 1.27 -3.31
CA ARG A 39 20.05 2.14 -2.14
C ARG A 39 18.88 3.13 -2.04
N PHE A 40 18.48 3.73 -3.16
CA PHE A 40 17.30 4.59 -3.21
C PHE A 40 16.04 3.85 -2.77
N LEU A 41 15.82 2.62 -3.26
CA LEU A 41 14.68 1.80 -2.87
C LEU A 41 14.74 1.35 -1.41
N ALA A 42 15.93 1.07 -0.87
CA ALA A 42 16.12 0.73 0.54
C ALA A 42 15.89 1.94 1.47
N ASP A 43 16.25 3.14 1.02
CA ASP A 43 16.01 4.39 1.75
C ASP A 43 14.53 4.83 1.68
N ARG A 44 13.77 4.29 0.72
CA ARG A 44 12.31 4.42 0.71
C ARG A 44 11.74 3.35 1.62
N ASP A 45 10.97 3.78 2.61
CA ASP A 45 10.25 2.92 3.56
C ASP A 45 9.09 2.16 2.86
N LEU A 46 9.46 1.26 1.95
CA LEU A 46 8.54 0.50 1.11
C LEU A 46 8.13 -0.78 1.82
N VAL A 47 6.84 -1.02 1.83
CA VAL A 47 6.27 -2.25 2.36
C VAL A 47 6.58 -3.39 1.39
N THR A 48 7.10 -4.50 1.92
CA THR A 48 7.31 -5.69 1.09
C THR A 48 5.97 -6.23 0.59
N ARG A 49 6.02 -7.00 -0.50
CA ARG A 49 4.80 -7.58 -1.05
C ARG A 49 4.10 -8.50 -0.04
N GLU A 50 4.88 -9.25 0.73
CA GLU A 50 4.35 -10.17 1.76
C GLU A 50 3.65 -9.42 2.90
N GLU A 51 4.28 -8.36 3.43
CA GLU A 51 3.65 -7.51 4.46
C GLU A 51 2.38 -6.85 3.94
N PHE A 52 2.37 -6.37 2.69
CA PHE A 52 1.18 -5.80 2.06
C PHE A 52 0.04 -6.84 1.98
N ASP A 53 0.34 -8.04 1.51
CA ASP A 53 -0.66 -9.11 1.38
C ASP A 53 -1.17 -9.56 2.77
N ALA A 54 -0.31 -9.60 3.78
CA ALA A 54 -0.69 -9.90 5.17
C ALA A 54 -1.64 -8.84 5.75
N VAL A 55 -1.31 -7.55 5.62
CA VAL A 55 -2.17 -6.46 6.10
C VAL A 55 -3.48 -6.40 5.31
N ARG A 56 -3.45 -6.66 4.01
CA ARG A 56 -4.65 -6.75 3.18
C ARG A 56 -5.61 -7.84 3.69
N ALA A 57 -5.10 -9.04 3.95
CA ALA A 57 -5.90 -10.14 4.48
C ALA A 57 -6.47 -9.80 5.87
N MET A 58 -5.66 -9.22 6.75
CA MET A 58 -6.09 -8.76 8.07
C MET A 58 -7.19 -7.69 7.97
N ALA A 59 -7.02 -6.69 7.10
CA ALA A 59 -8.00 -5.62 6.90
C ALA A 59 -9.33 -6.16 6.36
N GLN A 60 -9.28 -7.14 5.46
CA GLN A 60 -10.49 -7.78 4.95
C GLN A 60 -11.24 -8.54 6.06
N LYS A 61 -10.53 -9.40 6.80
CA LYS A 61 -11.10 -10.12 7.94
C LYS A 61 -11.69 -9.17 8.99
N ALA A 62 -10.97 -8.09 9.31
CA ALA A 62 -11.45 -7.09 10.26
C ALA A 62 -12.76 -6.43 9.78
N ARG A 63 -12.91 -6.15 8.48
CA ARG A 63 -14.17 -5.59 7.95
C ARG A 63 -15.33 -6.58 8.04
N GLU A 64 -15.08 -7.85 7.75
CA GLU A 64 -16.09 -8.92 7.87
C GLU A 64 -16.55 -9.08 9.32
N GLU A 65 -15.59 -9.15 10.26
CA GLU A 65 -15.88 -9.24 11.70
C GLU A 65 -16.60 -7.99 12.22
N ASN A 66 -16.22 -6.80 11.75
CA ASN A 66 -16.87 -5.55 12.15
C ASN A 66 -18.34 -5.52 11.71
N ALA A 67 -18.64 -5.95 10.49
CA ALA A 67 -20.01 -6.05 10.00
C ALA A 67 -20.84 -7.04 10.83
N ALA A 68 -20.28 -8.20 11.16
CA ALA A 68 -20.93 -9.19 12.01
C ALA A 68 -21.19 -8.66 13.43
N LEU A 69 -20.21 -7.98 14.03
CA LEU A 69 -20.37 -7.36 15.35
C LEU A 69 -21.42 -6.25 15.34
N LYS A 70 -21.45 -5.41 14.30
CA LYS A 70 -22.46 -4.37 14.15
C LYS A 70 -23.87 -4.95 14.10
N ALA A 71 -24.09 -6.00 13.31
CA ALA A 71 -25.38 -6.68 13.25
C ALA A 71 -25.81 -7.26 14.62
N ARG A 72 -24.86 -7.78 15.41
CA ARG A 72 -25.14 -8.27 16.77
C ARG A 72 -25.49 -7.14 17.73
N LEU A 73 -24.82 -5.99 17.62
CA LEU A 73 -25.15 -4.80 18.41
C LEU A 73 -26.54 -4.28 18.07
N ASP A 74 -26.85 -4.09 16.78
CA ASP A 74 -28.17 -3.62 16.34
C ASP A 74 -29.30 -4.52 16.87
N ALA A 75 -29.11 -5.85 16.79
CA ALA A 75 -30.08 -6.81 17.32
C ALA A 75 -30.22 -6.74 18.86
N LEU A 76 -29.12 -6.51 19.58
CA LEU A 76 -29.15 -6.39 21.03
C LEU A 76 -29.82 -5.08 21.47
N GLU A 77 -29.51 -3.98 20.81
CA GLU A 77 -30.12 -2.67 21.03
C GLU A 77 -31.63 -2.70 20.80
N ALA A 78 -32.08 -3.36 19.72
CA ALA A 78 -33.50 -3.56 19.45
C ALA A 78 -34.21 -4.33 20.59
N ARG A 79 -33.60 -5.41 21.09
CA ARG A 79 -34.16 -6.18 22.22
C ARG A 79 -34.26 -5.37 23.50
N PHE A 80 -33.29 -4.50 23.76
CA PHE A 80 -33.37 -3.59 24.92
C PHE A 80 -34.47 -2.54 24.75
N ALA A 81 -34.66 -2.00 23.55
CA ALA A 81 -35.76 -1.08 23.26
C ALA A 81 -37.13 -1.74 23.45
N GLU A 82 -37.31 -2.97 22.96
CA GLU A 82 -38.54 -3.76 23.16
C GLU A 82 -38.79 -4.06 24.65
N ALA A 83 -37.75 -4.42 25.39
CA ALA A 83 -37.87 -4.68 26.83
C ALA A 83 -38.25 -3.42 27.61
N ALA A 84 -37.71 -2.26 27.24
CA ALA A 84 -38.05 -0.97 27.84
C ALA A 84 -39.53 -0.61 27.57
N GLN A 85 -40.01 -0.78 26.33
CA GLN A 85 -41.41 -0.53 25.98
C GLN A 85 -42.39 -1.44 26.74
N ARG A 86 -42.01 -2.70 27.00
CA ARG A 86 -42.82 -3.64 27.78
C ARG A 86 -42.85 -3.33 29.27
N ALA A 87 -41.82 -2.64 29.78
CA ALA A 87 -41.70 -2.28 31.18
C ALA A 87 -42.42 -0.98 31.52
N GLU A 88 -42.81 -0.17 30.53
CA GLU A 88 -43.63 1.02 30.72
C GLU A 88 -45.07 0.59 31.01
N PRO A 89 -45.58 0.81 32.24
CA PRO A 89 -46.92 0.37 32.60
C PRO A 89 -47.94 1.18 31.79
N GLU A 90 -48.84 0.48 31.11
CA GLU A 90 -50.01 1.07 30.47
C GLU A 90 -50.82 1.78 31.56
N LEU A 91 -50.65 3.10 31.68
CA LEU A 91 -51.48 3.92 32.56
C LEU A 91 -52.93 3.72 32.11
N PRO A 92 -53.83 3.25 32.98
CA PRO A 92 -55.21 3.03 32.58
C PRO A 92 -55.79 4.36 32.08
N PRO A 93 -56.47 4.37 30.92
CA PRO A 93 -57.10 5.58 30.41
C PRO A 93 -58.23 5.94 31.37
N ASN A 94 -58.00 7.01 32.15
CA ASN A 94 -58.90 7.61 33.13
C ASN A 94 -59.34 6.67 34.27
N ALA A 95 -58.72 6.84 35.44
CA ALA A 95 -59.49 6.72 36.67
C ALA A 95 -60.61 7.78 36.58
N ASP A 96 -61.85 7.31 36.46
CA ASP A 96 -63.05 8.15 36.42
C ASP A 96 -62.91 9.29 37.43
N ALA A 97 -62.85 10.52 36.92
CA ALA A 97 -63.11 11.69 37.74
C ALA A 97 -64.50 11.47 38.35
N PRO A 98 -64.68 11.60 39.68
CA PRO A 98 -66.00 11.46 40.26
C PRO A 98 -66.89 12.55 39.67
N ASP A 99 -67.93 12.13 38.97
CA ASP A 99 -69.03 13.01 38.58
C ASP A 99 -69.62 13.64 39.86
N ALA A 100 -69.60 14.97 39.89
CA ALA A 100 -70.42 15.92 40.66
C ALA A 100 -71.09 15.47 41.98
#